data_AF-A0A9N9GBC6-F1
#
_entry.id   AF-A0A9N9GBC6-F1
#
_cell.length_a   1.000
_cell.length_b   1.000
_cell.length_c   1.000
_cell.angle_alpha   90.00
_cell.angle_beta   90.00
_cell.angle_gamma   90.00
#
_symmetry.space_group_name_H-M   'P 1'
#
loop_
_entity.id
_entity.type
_entity.pdbx_description
1 polymer ?
#
loop_
_entity_poly.entity_id
_entity_poly.type
_entity_poly.pdbx_seq_one_letter_code
_entity_poly.pdbx_strand_id
1 'polypeptide(L)'
;MGKWNYQDLAYFDDATMILGLNTAKEPDSMVRPVRHPRLPPAQAMDRRGTAYPTMVIEVGHMQTLPDLHRKVALYFNPRTTIQIVLAVKAGIPAYQMNIPAIELFDGDPTSVPASAVGGFNLDLWELQFVARQEFNLP
;
A
#
# COMPACT_ATOMS: atom_id res chain seq x y z
N MET A 1 8.28 4.28 -13.77
CA MET A 1 8.91 5.15 -12.75
C MET A 1 10.23 5.74 -13.24
N GLY A 2 10.54 6.99 -12.92
CA GLY A 2 11.85 7.61 -13.22
C GLY A 2 12.97 6.98 -12.37
N LYS A 3 14.20 6.90 -12.91
CA LYS A 3 15.36 6.37 -12.17
C LYS A 3 15.60 7.24 -10.94
N TRP A 4 15.30 6.73 -9.76
CA TRP A 4 15.71 7.35 -8.51
C TRP A 4 17.22 7.18 -8.36
N ASN A 5 17.92 8.29 -8.05
CA ASN A 5 19.28 8.39 -7.51
C ASN A 5 20.49 7.70 -8.19
N TYR A 6 20.39 7.19 -9.43
CA TYR A 6 21.49 6.52 -10.15
C TYR A 6 22.14 5.33 -9.42
N GLN A 7 21.49 4.78 -8.39
CA GLN A 7 21.94 3.54 -7.79
C GLN A 7 21.72 2.38 -8.76
N ASP A 8 22.48 1.29 -8.56
CA ASP A 8 22.43 0.07 -9.37
C ASP A 8 21.16 -0.75 -9.07
N LEU A 9 20.00 -0.08 -9.05
CA LEU A 9 18.69 -0.59 -8.73
C LEU A 9 17.78 -0.48 -9.94
N ALA A 10 16.92 -1.48 -10.09
CA ALA A 10 15.88 -1.53 -11.07
C ALA A 10 14.52 -1.55 -10.38
N TYR A 11 13.61 -0.75 -10.91
CA TYR A 11 12.27 -0.50 -10.39
C TYR A 11 11.27 -0.98 -11.42
N PHE A 12 10.30 -1.80 -11.00
CA PHE A 12 9.31 -2.40 -11.89
C PHE A 12 7.94 -2.40 -11.22
N ASP A 13 6.89 -2.21 -12.01
CA ASP A 13 5.47 -2.16 -11.61
C ASP A 13 4.60 -3.13 -12.43
N ASP A 14 5.17 -3.81 -13.44
CA ASP A 14 4.46 -4.74 -14.32
C ASP A 14 5.24 -6.05 -14.49
N ALA A 15 5.16 -6.93 -13.49
CA ALA A 15 5.73 -8.27 -13.59
C ALA A 15 5.02 -9.30 -12.70
N THR A 16 4.58 -10.39 -13.33
CA THR A 16 4.05 -11.57 -12.63
C THR A 16 5.18 -12.38 -12.00
N MET A 17 5.13 -12.52 -10.68
CA MET A 17 6.09 -13.26 -9.87
C MET A 17 5.52 -14.63 -9.47
N ILE A 18 6.17 -15.70 -9.89
CA ILE A 18 5.84 -17.07 -9.49
C ILE A 18 6.31 -17.29 -8.05
N LEU A 19 5.39 -17.57 -7.13
CA LEU A 19 5.68 -17.82 -5.71
C LEU A 19 5.65 -19.32 -5.35
N GLY A 20 5.06 -20.16 -6.21
CA GLY A 20 4.95 -21.60 -5.98
C GLY A 20 4.16 -22.30 -7.07
N LEU A 21 3.86 -23.58 -6.86
CA LEU A 21 2.96 -24.31 -7.75
C LEU A 21 1.59 -23.60 -7.78
N ASN A 22 1.13 -23.24 -8.98
CA ASN A 22 -0.15 -22.53 -9.21
C ASN A 22 -0.32 -21.24 -8.40
N THR A 23 0.77 -20.64 -7.93
CA THR A 23 0.75 -19.43 -7.10
C THR A 23 1.64 -18.39 -7.75
N ALA A 24 1.02 -17.30 -8.22
CA ALA A 24 1.73 -16.15 -8.75
C ALA A 24 1.05 -14.86 -8.29
N LYS A 25 1.83 -13.77 -8.22
CA LYS A 25 1.36 -12.45 -7.82
C LYS A 25 1.99 -11.36 -8.66
N GLU A 26 1.24 -10.30 -8.89
CA GLU A 26 1.69 -9.04 -9.46
C GLU A 26 1.66 -8.01 -8.33
N PRO A 27 2.82 -7.67 -7.75
CA PRO A 27 2.89 -6.60 -6.77
C PRO A 27 2.80 -5.24 -7.45
N ASP A 28 2.37 -4.22 -6.70
CA ASP A 28 2.24 -2.85 -7.22
C ASP A 28 3.61 -2.24 -7.58
N SER A 29 4.68 -2.58 -6.84
CA SER A 29 6.04 -2.23 -7.24
C SER A 29 7.10 -3.16 -6.64
N MET A 30 8.27 -3.19 -7.25
CA MET A 30 9.41 -4.02 -6.86
C MET A 30 10.73 -3.29 -7.05
N VAL A 31 11.68 -3.59 -6.17
CA VAL A 31 13.05 -3.08 -6.23
C VAL A 31 14.05 -4.24 -6.17
N ARG A 32 15.00 -4.23 -7.11
CA ARG A 32 16.09 -5.21 -7.13
C ARG A 32 17.39 -4.60 -7.63
N PRO A 33 18.56 -5.17 -7.27
CA PRO A 33 19.81 -4.82 -7.92
C PRO A 33 19.78 -5.15 -9.42
N VAL A 34 20.34 -4.27 -10.26
CA VAL A 34 20.42 -4.45 -11.72
C VAL A 34 21.31 -5.65 -12.06
N ARG A 35 22.43 -5.80 -11.35
CA ARG A 35 23.45 -6.83 -11.62
C ARG A 35 23.16 -8.20 -11.01
N HIS A 36 21.89 -8.52 -10.74
CA HIS A 36 21.54 -9.86 -10.29
C HIS A 36 21.71 -10.89 -11.43
N PRO A 37 22.44 -11.99 -11.22
CA PRO A 37 22.59 -13.02 -12.23
C PRO A 37 21.25 -13.66 -12.56
N ARG A 38 21.10 -14.13 -13.80
CA ARG A 38 19.94 -14.96 -14.17
C ARG A 38 20.04 -16.28 -13.44
N LEU A 39 18.90 -16.71 -12.89
CA LEU A 39 18.77 -17.96 -12.16
C LEU A 39 18.12 -19.03 -13.04
N PRO A 40 18.35 -20.32 -12.77
CA PRO A 40 17.56 -21.39 -13.37
C PRO A 40 16.06 -21.14 -13.14
N PRO A 41 15.16 -21.46 -14.10
CA PRO A 41 13.72 -21.19 -13.96
C PRO A 41 13.07 -21.73 -12.68
N ALA A 42 13.60 -22.81 -12.11
CA ALA A 42 13.13 -23.37 -10.83
C ALA A 42 13.37 -22.45 -9.62
N GLN A 43 14.35 -21.55 -9.70
CA GLN A 43 14.78 -20.61 -8.66
C GLN A 43 14.48 -19.15 -9.02
N ALA A 44 13.92 -18.92 -10.20
CA ALA A 44 13.60 -17.60 -10.72
C ALA A 44 12.14 -17.23 -10.48
N MET A 45 11.86 -15.93 -10.50
CA MET A 45 10.50 -15.40 -10.40
C MET A 45 9.68 -15.64 -11.66
N ASP A 46 10.34 -15.86 -12.80
CA ASP A 46 9.70 -16.06 -14.11
C ASP A 46 10.44 -17.11 -14.96
N ARG A 47 9.89 -17.40 -16.15
CA ARG A 47 10.50 -18.34 -17.11
C ARG A 47 11.76 -17.79 -17.79
N ARG A 48 12.05 -16.49 -17.66
CA ARG A 48 13.22 -15.83 -18.27
C ARG A 48 14.46 -15.94 -17.39
N GLY A 49 14.32 -16.50 -16.18
CA GLY A 49 15.41 -16.63 -15.23
C GLY A 49 15.62 -15.35 -14.39
N THR A 50 14.63 -14.47 -14.33
CA THR A 50 14.72 -13.24 -13.55
C THR A 50 14.81 -13.57 -12.06
N ALA A 51 15.82 -13.06 -11.36
CA ALA A 51 15.92 -13.22 -9.92
C ALA A 51 14.78 -12.49 -9.20
N TYR A 52 14.31 -13.04 -8.08
CA TYR A 52 13.34 -12.38 -7.21
C TYR A 52 13.86 -11.01 -6.75
N PRO A 53 12.96 -10.02 -6.55
CA PRO A 53 13.36 -8.72 -6.03
C PRO A 53 13.81 -8.81 -4.58
N THR A 54 14.62 -7.84 -4.15
CA THR A 54 15.01 -7.71 -2.74
C THR A 54 13.86 -7.11 -1.93
N MET A 55 13.12 -6.18 -2.53
CA MET A 55 11.97 -5.51 -1.92
C MET A 55 10.74 -5.61 -2.83
N VAL A 56 9.60 -5.92 -2.22
CA VAL A 56 8.26 -5.83 -2.81
C VAL A 56 7.48 -4.72 -2.11
N ILE A 57 6.68 -3.98 -2.87
CA ILE A 57 5.82 -2.91 -2.37
C ILE A 57 4.38 -3.22 -2.79
N GLU A 58 3.47 -3.11 -1.84
CA GLU A 58 2.06 -3.41 -1.99
C GLU A 58 1.21 -2.32 -1.35
N VAL A 59 0.24 -1.80 -2.09
CA VAL A 59 -0.64 -0.71 -1.68
C VAL A 59 -2.08 -1.19 -1.63
N GLY A 60 -2.60 -1.40 -0.42
CA GLY A 60 -4.01 -1.75 -0.21
C GLY A 60 -4.87 -0.49 -0.05
N HIS A 61 -5.76 -0.20 -1.00
CA HIS A 61 -6.78 0.85 -0.83
C HIS A 61 -8.07 0.29 -0.24
N MET A 62 -8.77 -0.59 -0.96
CA MET A 62 -10.07 -1.15 -0.55
C MET A 62 -9.95 -2.43 0.30
N GLN A 63 -8.74 -2.96 0.45
CA GLN A 63 -8.48 -4.17 1.24
C GLN A 63 -8.43 -3.84 2.73
N THR A 64 -8.91 -4.74 3.59
CA THR A 64 -8.69 -4.59 5.03
C THR A 64 -7.19 -4.77 5.35
N LEU A 65 -6.73 -4.24 6.50
CA LEU A 65 -5.34 -4.45 6.92
C LEU A 65 -4.99 -5.95 7.07
N PRO A 66 -5.87 -6.82 7.64
CA PRO A 66 -5.65 -8.26 7.64
C PRO A 66 -5.55 -8.88 6.24
N ASP A 67 -6.35 -8.43 5.26
CA ASP A 67 -6.29 -8.97 3.90
C ASP A 67 -5.00 -8.56 3.19
N LEU A 68 -4.57 -7.30 3.35
CA LEU A 68 -3.28 -6.84 2.87
C LEU A 68 -2.14 -7.64 3.52
N HIS A 69 -2.21 -7.87 4.83
CA HIS A 69 -1.21 -8.67 5.55
C HIS A 69 -1.13 -10.11 5.02
N ARG A 70 -2.28 -10.78 4.81
CA ARG A 70 -2.33 -12.12 4.21
C ARG A 70 -1.77 -12.14 2.79
N LYS A 71 -2.07 -11.11 1.98
CA LYS A 71 -1.52 -10.95 0.62
C LYS A 71 0.01 -10.90 0.68
N VAL A 72 0.57 -10.02 1.51
CA VAL A 72 2.02 -9.81 1.56
C VAL A 72 2.80 -10.96 2.21
N ALA A 73 2.17 -11.72 3.12
CA ALA A 73 2.79 -12.89 3.73
C ALA A 73 3.20 -13.96 2.71
N LEU A 74 2.54 -14.02 1.55
CA LEU A 74 2.89 -14.94 0.47
C LEU A 74 4.29 -14.69 -0.11
N TYR A 75 4.81 -13.48 0.02
CA TYR A 75 6.15 -13.12 -0.46
C TYR A 75 7.27 -13.65 0.45
N PHE A 76 6.96 -14.03 1.68
CA PHE A 76 7.92 -14.69 2.58
C PHE A 76 7.69 -16.20 2.54
N ASN A 77 8.22 -16.84 1.50
CA ASN A 77 8.14 -18.30 1.38
C ASN A 77 9.50 -18.91 1.01
N PRO A 78 9.72 -20.22 1.25
CA PRO A 78 11.03 -20.85 1.02
C PRO A 78 11.53 -20.83 -0.44
N ARG A 79 10.67 -20.56 -1.43
CA ARG A 79 11.05 -20.45 -2.84
C ARG A 79 11.66 -19.08 -3.17
N THR A 80 11.27 -18.05 -2.44
CA THR A 80 11.63 -16.65 -2.73
C THR A 80 12.85 -16.20 -1.95
N THR A 81 13.63 -15.28 -2.52
CA THR A 81 14.75 -14.60 -1.82
C THR A 81 14.39 -13.18 -1.38
N ILE A 82 13.10 -12.87 -1.29
CA ILE A 82 12.59 -11.54 -0.91
C ILE A 82 12.92 -11.30 0.57
N GLN A 83 13.51 -10.15 0.87
CA GLN A 83 13.94 -9.80 2.21
C GLN A 83 13.03 -8.75 2.84
N ILE A 84 12.47 -7.86 2.01
CA ILE A 84 11.68 -6.73 2.49
C ILE A 84 10.34 -6.72 1.75
N VAL A 85 9.25 -6.58 2.52
CA VAL A 85 7.95 -6.24 1.95
C VAL A 85 7.45 -4.98 2.63
N LEU A 86 7.25 -3.93 1.85
CA LEU A 86 6.62 -2.70 2.29
C LEU A 86 5.13 -2.78 1.96
N ALA A 87 4.32 -3.06 2.97
CA ALA A 87 2.87 -3.04 2.86
C ALA A 87 2.32 -1.68 3.29
N VAL A 88 1.74 -0.94 2.36
CA VAL A 88 1.14 0.37 2.59
C VAL A 88 -0.38 0.24 2.51
N LYS A 89 -1.08 0.43 3.62
CA LYS A 89 -2.54 0.56 3.58
C LYS A 89 -2.86 2.04 3.35
N ALA A 90 -3.40 2.36 2.19
CA ALA A 90 -3.90 3.70 1.87
C ALA A 90 -5.32 3.87 2.44
N GLY A 91 -5.71 5.09 2.81
CA GLY A 91 -7.04 5.37 3.36
C GLY A 91 -7.33 4.61 4.66
N ILE A 92 -6.34 4.48 5.56
CA ILE A 92 -6.62 4.08 6.94
C ILE A 92 -7.32 5.28 7.60
N PRO A 93 -8.51 5.10 8.19
CA PRO A 93 -9.18 6.17 8.94
C PRO A 93 -8.50 6.43 10.29
N ALA A 94 -7.21 6.12 10.45
CA ALA A 94 -6.47 6.25 11.72
C ALA A 94 -6.42 7.68 12.26
N TYR A 95 -6.80 8.64 11.41
CA TYR A 95 -6.91 10.06 11.73
C TYR A 95 -8.29 10.60 11.37
N GLN A 96 -9.32 9.76 11.29
CA GLN A 96 -10.68 10.25 11.07
C GLN A 96 -11.45 10.33 12.39
N MET A 97 -12.03 11.49 12.64
CA MET A 97 -13.01 11.69 13.72
C MET A 97 -14.40 11.78 13.10
N ASN A 98 -15.29 10.86 13.46
CA ASN A 98 -16.70 11.00 13.10
C ASN A 98 -17.33 12.06 14.01
N ILE A 99 -17.94 13.08 13.41
CA ILE A 99 -18.81 14.04 14.07
C ILE A 99 -20.24 13.61 13.76
N PRO A 100 -21.02 13.16 14.76
CA PRO A 100 -22.41 12.78 14.59
C PRO A 100 -23.22 13.89 13.93
N ALA A 101 -24.16 13.53 13.06
CA ALA A 101 -25.00 14.48 12.36
C ALA A 101 -25.73 15.42 13.35
N ILE A 102 -26.31 14.85 14.40
CA ILE A 102 -27.05 15.63 15.40
C ILE A 102 -26.20 16.72 16.06
N GLU A 103 -24.88 16.51 16.22
CA GLU A 103 -23.97 17.53 16.76
C GLU A 103 -23.73 18.68 15.76
N LEU A 104 -23.78 18.40 14.46
CA LEU A 104 -23.68 19.41 13.40
C LEU A 104 -24.99 20.20 13.22
N PHE A 105 -26.10 19.68 13.69
CA PHE A 105 -27.45 20.25 13.56
C PHE A 105 -28.01 20.68 14.94
N ASP A 106 -27.17 21.31 15.77
CA ASP A 106 -27.54 21.94 17.05
C ASP A 106 -28.27 21.04 18.05
N GLY A 107 -28.07 19.72 17.98
CA GLY A 107 -28.78 18.76 18.82
C GLY A 107 -30.22 18.45 18.37
N ASP A 108 -30.69 19.03 17.27
CA ASP A 108 -32.05 18.85 16.76
C ASP A 108 -32.11 17.70 15.74
N PRO A 109 -32.67 16.53 16.13
CA PRO A 109 -32.76 15.40 15.22
C PRO A 109 -33.75 15.63 14.07
N THR A 110 -34.64 16.62 14.15
CA THR A 110 -35.65 16.89 13.12
C THR A 110 -35.09 17.69 11.94
N SER A 111 -33.98 18.39 12.15
CA SER A 111 -33.30 19.17 11.11
C SER A 111 -32.22 18.40 10.36
N VAL A 112 -31.86 17.19 10.81
CA VAL A 112 -30.87 16.33 10.15
C VAL A 112 -31.42 15.80 8.82
N PRO A 113 -30.80 16.15 7.67
CA PRO A 113 -31.17 15.58 6.39
C PRO A 113 -30.92 14.07 6.36
N ALA A 114 -31.81 13.31 5.72
CA ALA A 114 -31.66 11.85 5.62
C ALA A 114 -30.30 11.42 5.01
N SER A 115 -29.75 12.23 4.09
CA SER A 115 -28.44 11.99 3.48
C SER A 115 -27.25 12.19 4.44
N ALA A 116 -27.45 12.90 5.56
CA ALA A 116 -26.41 13.27 6.52
C ALA A 116 -26.43 12.41 7.79
N VAL A 117 -27.35 11.44 7.92
CA VAL A 117 -27.52 10.61 9.13
C VAL A 117 -26.23 9.94 9.62
N GLY A 118 -25.30 9.62 8.72
CA GLY A 118 -24.00 9.02 9.05
C GLY A 118 -22.99 9.99 9.69
N GLY A 119 -23.33 11.28 9.81
CA GLY A 119 -22.43 12.33 10.27
C GLY A 119 -21.36 12.69 9.24
N PHE A 120 -20.28 13.28 9.74
CA PHE A 120 -19.15 13.73 8.93
C PHE A 120 -17.86 13.11 9.47
N ASN A 121 -17.12 12.40 8.62
CA ASN A 121 -15.79 11.91 8.96
C ASN A 121 -14.76 12.99 8.64
N LEU A 122 -14.29 13.70 9.66
CA LEU A 122 -13.25 14.70 9.54
C LEU A 122 -11.88 14.03 9.45
N ASP A 123 -11.13 14.29 8.38
CA ASP A 123 -9.74 13.85 8.24
C ASP A 123 -8.79 14.80 9.00
N LEU A 124 -8.30 14.33 10.16
CA LEU A 124 -7.41 15.08 11.03
C LEU A 124 -5.99 15.21 10.43
N TRP A 125 -5.59 14.33 9.52
CA TRP A 125 -4.29 14.47 8.83
C TRP A 125 -4.34 15.63 7.84
N GLU A 126 -5.39 15.71 7.03
CA GLU A 126 -5.58 16.84 6.11
C GLU A 126 -5.75 18.14 6.89
N LEU A 127 -6.51 18.14 7.99
CA LEU A 127 -6.64 19.31 8.86
C LEU A 127 -5.29 19.74 9.44
N GLN A 128 -4.45 18.80 9.91
CA GLN A 128 -3.10 19.09 10.38
C GLN A 128 -2.23 19.67 9.26
N PHE A 129 -2.32 19.12 8.04
CA PHE A 129 -1.57 19.59 6.89
C PHE A 129 -1.94 21.04 6.55
N VAL A 130 -3.23 21.35 6.45
CA VAL A 130 -3.73 22.71 6.19
C VAL A 130 -3.33 23.65 7.31
N ALA A 131 -3.52 23.26 8.58
CA ALA A 131 -3.12 24.07 9.72
C ALA A 131 -1.62 24.38 9.73
N ARG A 132 -0.76 23.42 9.36
CA ARG A 132 0.68 23.65 9.24
C ARG A 132 1.03 24.64 8.13
N GLN A 133 0.36 24.56 6.98
CA GLN A 133 0.56 25.48 5.86
C GLN A 133 0.10 26.90 6.22
N GLU A 134 -1.12 27.04 6.75
CA GLU A 134 -1.73 28.34 7.05
C GLU A 134 -1.05 29.05 8.23
N PHE A 135 -0.64 28.30 9.25
CA PHE A 135 -0.02 28.85 10.47
C PHE A 135 1.50 28.74 10.51
N ASN A 136 2.15 28.29 9.42
CA ASN A 136 3.60 28.14 9.30
C ASN A 136 4.22 27.33 10.47
N LEU A 137 3.52 26.28 10.91
CA LEU A 137 3.95 25.44 12.02
C LEU A 137 4.96 24.38 11.54
N PRO A 138 5.92 23.98 12.39
CA PRO A 138 6.90 22.94 12.05
C PRO A 138 6.29 21.53 11.84
#